data_AF-A0A011NGQ0-F1
#
_entry.id   AF-A0A011NGQ0-F1
#
_cell.length_a   1.000
_cell.length_b   1.000
_cell.length_c   1.000
_cell.angle_alpha   90.00
_cell.angle_beta   90.00
_cell.angle_gamma   90.00
#
_symmetry.space_group_name_H-M   'P 1'
#
loop_
_entity.id
_entity.type
_entity.pdbx_description
1 polymer ?
#
loop_
_entity_poly.entity_id
_entity_poly.type
_entity_poly.pdbx_seq_one_letter_code
_entity_poly.pdbx_strand_id
1 'polypeptide(L)' 'MTALVAAFALAPLLFEAEAPGTEILHPVAVVIFSGLISSTLLDAFVTPALFLAFGEKPLAQLLESHQGETF' A
#
# COMPACT_ATOMS: atom_id res chain seq x y z
N MET A 1 5.44 -6.21 3.45
CA MET A 1 4.96 -7.38 4.21
C MET A 1 3.46 -7.59 4.05
N THR A 2 2.63 -6.60 4.41
CA THR A 2 1.15 -6.68 4.37
C THR A 2 0.56 -6.99 3.00
N ALA A 3 1.00 -6.29 1.95
CA ALA A 3 0.50 -6.51 0.59
C ALA A 3 0.85 -7.92 0.06
N LEU A 4 2.04 -8.43 0.35
CA LEU A 4 2.43 -9.79 -0.05
C LEU A 4 1.56 -10.85 0.63
N VAL A 5 1.28 -10.69 1.93
CA VAL A 5 0.41 -11.62 2.68
C VAL A 5 -1.00 -11.63 2.10
N ALA A 6 -1.58 -10.45 1.82
CA ALA A 6 -2.90 -10.36 1.20
C ALA A 6 -2.93 -10.96 -0.22
N ALA A 7 -1.89 -10.72 -1.03
CA ALA A 7 -1.77 -11.29 -2.36
C ALA A 7 -1.73 -12.84 -2.33
N PHE A 8 -0.96 -13.43 -1.40
CA PHE A 8 -0.91 -14.90 -1.25
C PHE A 8 -2.23 -15.49 -0.76
N ALA A 9 -2.97 -14.80 0.11
CA ALA A 9 -4.28 -15.26 0.58
C ALA A 9 -5.34 -15.26 -0.54
N LEU A 10 -5.24 -14.33 -1.49
CA LEU A 10 -6.17 -14.19 -2.61
C LEU A 10 -5.81 -15.06 -3.82
N ALA A 11 -4.55 -15.51 -3.93
CA ALA A 11 -4.08 -16.35 -5.02
C ALA A 11 -4.96 -17.59 -5.29
N PRO A 12 -5.30 -18.46 -4.31
CA PRO A 12 -6.13 -19.64 -4.58
C PRO A 12 -7.53 -19.29 -5.10
N LEU A 13 -8.15 -18.23 -4.58
CA LEU A 13 -9.46 -17.74 -5.04
C LEU A 13 -9.45 -17.21 -6.48
N LEU A 14 -8.28 -16.76 -6.99
CA LEU A 14 -8.11 -16.40 -8.39
C LEU A 14 -7.97 -17.62 -9.31
N PHE A 15 -7.46 -18.75 -8.81
CA PHE A 15 -7.18 -19.94 -9.62
C PHE A 15 -8.26 -21.03 -9.53
N GLU A 16 -9.05 -21.08 -8.44
CA GLU A 16 -10.20 -21.98 -8.28
C GLU A 16 -11.51 -21.31 -8.75
N ALA A 17 -11.52 -20.80 -9.99
CA ALA A 17 -12.64 -20.05 -10.55
C ALA A 17 -13.85 -20.94 -10.93
N GLU A 18 -13.66 -22.25 -11.09
CA GLU A 18 -14.65 -23.15 -11.70
C GLU A 18 -15.56 -23.95 -10.73
N ALA A 19 -15.47 -23.73 -9.41
CA ALA A 19 -16.31 -24.44 -8.45
C ALA A 19 -17.70 -23.77 -8.25
N PRO A 20 -18.83 -24.52 -8.23
CA PRO A 20 -20.14 -23.95 -7.96
C PRO A 20 -20.16 -23.21 -6.61
N GLY A 21 -20.52 -21.92 -6.62
CA GLY A 21 -20.50 -21.05 -5.43
C GLY A 21 -19.37 -20.00 -5.40
N THR A 22 -18.42 -20.03 -6.34
CA THR A 22 -17.35 -19.01 -6.47
C THR A 22 -17.71 -17.86 -7.44
N GLU A 23 -18.90 -17.90 -8.03
CA GLU A 23 -19.37 -16.96 -9.07
C GLU A 23 -19.26 -15.48 -8.67
N ILE A 24 -19.42 -15.18 -7.37
CA ILE A 24 -19.24 -13.83 -6.81
C ILE A 24 -17.83 -13.63 -6.24
N LEU A 25 -17.24 -14.68 -5.67
CA LEU A 25 -15.94 -14.59 -5.00
C LEU A 25 -14.80 -14.33 -5.99
N HIS A 26 -14.85 -14.94 -7.18
CA HIS A 26 -13.83 -14.76 -8.20
C HIS A 26 -13.74 -13.30 -8.70
N PRO A 27 -14.82 -12.64 -9.18
CA PRO A 27 -14.74 -11.24 -9.58
C PRO A 27 -14.33 -10.30 -8.44
N VAL A 28 -14.77 -10.57 -7.21
CA VAL A 28 -14.33 -9.81 -6.04
C VAL A 28 -12.84 -10.00 -5.77
N ALA A 29 -12.32 -11.23 -5.83
CA ALA A 29 -10.90 -11.52 -5.63
C ALA A 29 -10.02 -10.82 -6.69
N VAL A 30 -10.45 -10.82 -7.96
CA VAL A 30 -9.77 -10.12 -9.04
C VAL A 30 -9.69 -8.62 -8.77
N VAL A 31 -10.79 -7.99 -8.35
CA VAL A 31 -10.81 -6.55 -8.02
C VAL A 31 -9.89 -6.23 -6.85
N ILE A 32 -9.92 -7.01 -5.77
CA ILE A 32 -9.08 -6.78 -4.59
C ILE A 32 -7.60 -6.95 -4.95
N PHE A 33 -7.25 -8.02 -5.66
CA PHE A 33 -5.86 -8.28 -6.05
C PHE A 33 -5.30 -7.18 -6.95
N SER A 34 -6.07 -6.74 -7.94
CA SER A 34 -5.69 -5.63 -8.84
C SER A 34 -5.54 -4.32 -8.06
N GLY A 35 -6.49 -4.03 -7.17
CA GLY A 35 -6.47 -2.85 -6.32
C GLY A 35 -5.28 -2.82 -5.37
N LEU A 36 -4.89 -3.99 -4.84
CA LEU A 36 -3.74 -4.15 -3.96
C LEU A 36 -2.41 -3.86 -4.68
N ILE A 37 -2.23 -4.38 -5.90
CA ILE A 37 -1.04 -4.09 -6.70
C ILE A 37 -0.98 -2.59 -7.01
N SER A 38 -2.09 -2.02 -7.46
CA SER A 38 -2.16 -0.62 -7.85
C SER A 38 -1.92 0.31 -6.65
N SER A 39 -2.52 0.03 -5.50
CA SER A 39 -2.33 0.84 -4.28
C SER A 39 -0.92 0.71 -3.71
N THR A 40 -0.28 -0.46 -3.83
CA THR A 40 1.12 -0.66 -3.40
C THR A 40 2.07 0.17 -4.26
N LEU A 41 1.88 0.14 -5.58
CA LEU A 41 2.67 0.98 -6.49
C LEU A 41 2.40 2.45 -6.23
N LEU A 42 1.13 2.84 -6.11
CA LEU A 42 0.75 4.21 -5.86
C LEU A 42 1.36 4.71 -4.55
N ASP A 43 1.28 3.95 -3.47
CA ASP A 43 1.90 4.30 -2.19
C ASP A 43 3.43 4.46 -2.32
N ALA A 44 4.10 3.52 -3.00
CA ALA A 44 5.54 3.57 -3.21
C ALA A 44 6.02 4.83 -3.96
N PHE A 45 5.19 5.39 -4.85
CA PHE A 45 5.53 6.62 -5.60
C PHE A 45 4.96 7.89 -4.99
N VAL A 46 3.72 7.86 -4.50
CA VAL A 46 3.01 9.03 -3.98
C VAL A 46 3.56 9.45 -2.64
N THR A 47 3.89 8.51 -1.74
CA THR A 47 4.45 8.84 -0.43
C THR A 47 5.76 9.64 -0.53
N PRO A 48 6.79 9.23 -1.31
CA PRO A 48 7.98 10.05 -1.49
C PRO A 48 7.70 11.35 -2.25
N ALA A 49 6.80 11.34 -3.24
CA ALA A 49 6.44 12.57 -3.96
C ALA A 49 5.79 13.62 -3.05
N LEU A 50 4.88 13.19 -2.17
CA LEU A 50 4.25 14.05 -1.17
C LEU A 50 5.29 14.54 -0.15
N PHE A 51 6.22 13.69 0.28
CA PHE A 51 7.29 14.11 1.17
C PHE A 51 8.18 15.18 0.54
N LEU A 52 8.54 15.06 -0.74
CA LEU A 52 9.31 16.10 -1.43
C LEU A 52 8.51 17.39 -1.63
N ALA A 53 7.20 17.28 -1.89
CA ALA A 53 6.34 18.44 -2.11
C ALA A 53 6.02 19.22 -0.83
N PHE A 54 5.89 18.53 0.31
CA PHE A 54 5.36 19.13 1.55
C PHE A 54 6.24 18.92 2.79
N GLY A 55 7.24 18.04 2.73
CA GLY A 55 8.03 17.59 3.88
C GLY A 55 9.22 18.47 4.26
N GLU A 56 9.64 19.41 3.41
CA GLU A 56 10.80 20.28 3.72
C GLU A 56 10.58 21.16 4.96
N LYS A 57 9.42 21.83 5.07
CA LYS A 57 9.15 22.73 6.20
C LYS A 57 9.00 21.98 7.54
N PRO A 58 8.22 20.89 7.64
CA PRO A 58 8.14 20.10 8.87
C PRO A 58 9.48 19.49 9.26
N LEU A 59 10.29 19.03 8.28
CA LEU A 59 11.61 18.47 8.55
C LEU A 59 12.57 19.52 9.11
N ALA A 60 12.60 20.73 8.53
CA ALA A 60 13.43 21.82 9.02
C ALA A 60 13.08 22.19 10.48
N GLN A 61 11.79 22.28 10.81
CA GLN A 61 11.33 22.58 12.17
C GLN A 61 11.73 21.49 13.18
N LEU A 62 11.66 20.21 12.79
CA LEU A 62 12.10 19.10 13.64
C LEU A 62 13.61 19.09 13.89
N LEU A 63 14.42 19.45 12.89
CA LEU A 63 15.88 19.53 13.03
C LEU A 63 16.28 20.69 13.94
N GLU A 64 15.61 21.83 13.83
CA GLU A 64 15.85 23.01 14.67
C GLU A 64 15.47 22.74 16.14
N SER A 65 14.36 22.03 16.40
CA SER A 65 13.97 21.67 17.76
C SER A 65 14.95 20.66 18.42
N HIS A 66 15.47 19.68 17.68
CA HIS A 66 16.45 18.72 18.21
C HIS A 66 17.83 19.35 18.47
N GLN A 67 18.22 20.37 17.69
CA GLN A 67 19.47 21.10 17.94
C GLN A 67 19.39 21.96 19.22
N GLY A 68 18.22 22.47 19.57
CA GLY A 68 18.01 23.23 20.80
C GLY A 68 18.07 22.40 22.09
N GLU A 69 17.83 21.08 22.03
CA GLU A 69 17.86 20.18 23.19
C GLU A 69 19.24 19.55 23.46
N THR A 70 20.20 19.69 22.53
CA THR A 70 21.54 19.07 22.64
C THR A 70 22.60 20.02 23.23
N PHE A 71 22.20 21.17 23.78
CA PHE A 71 23.10 22.13 24.44
C PHE A 71 22.68 22.45 25.87
#